data_AF-A0A3M2GZU9-F1
#
_entry.id   AF-A0A3M2GZU9-F1
#
_cell.length_a   1.000
_cell.length_b   1.000
_cell.length_c   1.000
_cell.angle_alpha   90.00
_cell.angle_beta   90.00
_cell.angle_gamma   90.00
#
_symmetry.space_group_name_H-M   'P 1'
#
loop_
_entity.id
_entity.type
_entity.pdbx_description
1 polymer ?
#
loop_
_entity_poly.entity_id
_entity_poly.type
_entity_poly.pdbx_seq_one_letter_code
_entity_poly.pdbx_strand_id
1 'polypeptide(L)'
;FGKILEFMGDNDNRGRVVWIAATNRADLLDDAMIRRFDRVIPVLLPGSAEEWVAVIEGITRQVEFSRITFPREEIQAFVQANLETLRRHHSGSSMEVIVRRAFEIAVESGAERITAGDVQGVFDNFKSNFNQRMYELQTLISVAACNELTFITPPGEGYSYGSEELNQIIGRALKEKTNEPIQQRIRELQERQLPLIV
;
A
#
# COMPACT_ATOMS: atom_id res chain seq x y z
N PHE A 1 -2.63 23.80 15.30
CA PHE A 1 -2.04 22.59 15.91
C PHE A 1 -1.60 22.75 17.38
N GLY A 2 -1.36 23.97 17.90
CA GLY A 2 -0.82 24.16 19.28
C GLY A 2 -1.56 23.42 20.40
N LYS A 3 -2.90 23.52 20.46
CA LYS A 3 -3.71 22.82 21.49
C LYS A 3 -3.59 21.28 21.46
N ILE A 4 -3.40 20.71 20.26
CA ILE A 4 -3.23 19.25 20.10
C ILE A 4 -1.86 18.85 20.65
N LEU A 5 -0.81 19.59 20.30
CA LEU A 5 0.55 19.34 20.77
C LEU A 5 0.67 19.50 22.30
N GLU A 6 -0.04 20.49 22.87
CA GLU A 6 -0.13 20.68 24.32
C GLU A 6 -0.76 19.46 25.00
N PHE A 7 -1.90 18.98 24.49
CA PHE A 7 -2.57 17.80 25.04
C PHE A 7 -1.74 16.52 24.89
N MET A 8 -1.08 16.32 23.73
CA MET A 8 -0.16 15.20 23.50
C MET A 8 1.06 15.25 24.43
N GLY A 9 1.49 16.46 24.82
CA GLY A 9 2.62 16.69 25.72
C GLY A 9 2.29 16.55 27.20
N ASP A 10 1.01 16.51 27.57
CA ASP A 10 0.57 16.44 28.96
C ASP A 10 0.86 15.06 29.56
N ASN A 11 1.59 15.06 30.68
CA ASN A 11 1.99 13.86 31.38
C ASN A 11 0.80 13.14 32.04
N ASP A 12 -0.27 13.85 32.38
CA ASP A 12 -1.47 13.26 32.99
C ASP A 12 -2.22 12.34 32.02
N ASN A 13 -1.98 12.50 30.72
CA ASN A 13 -2.55 11.67 29.65
C ASN A 13 -1.73 10.41 29.35
N ARG A 14 -0.50 10.30 29.84
CA ARG A 14 0.38 9.14 29.56
C ARG A 14 -0.22 7.84 30.10
N GLY A 15 -0.28 6.82 29.25
CA GLY A 15 -0.87 5.52 29.59
C GLY A 15 -2.40 5.50 29.68
N ARG A 16 -3.07 6.66 29.49
CA ARG A 16 -4.53 6.78 29.47
C ARG A 16 -5.09 7.03 28.07
N VAL A 17 -4.32 7.73 27.24
CA VAL A 17 -4.69 8.08 25.86
C VAL A 17 -3.67 7.51 24.90
N VAL A 18 -4.14 6.85 23.85
CA VAL A 18 -3.33 6.41 22.70
C VAL A 18 -3.69 7.25 21.50
N TRP A 19 -2.69 7.83 20.84
CA TRP A 19 -2.86 8.64 19.63
C TRP A 19 -2.55 7.81 18.40
N ILE A 20 -3.51 7.71 17.49
CA ILE A 20 -3.33 7.11 16.17
C ILE A 20 -3.67 8.18 15.14
N ALA A 21 -2.71 8.48 14.26
CA ALA A 21 -2.88 9.40 13.15
C ALA A 21 -2.53 8.68 11.85
N ALA A 22 -3.22 9.04 10.77
CA ALA A 22 -2.96 8.53 9.43
C ALA A 22 -2.87 9.70 8.45
N THR A 23 -1.90 9.65 7.54
CA THR A 23 -1.72 10.64 6.48
C THR A 23 -1.23 9.98 5.21
N ASN A 24 -1.68 10.47 4.07
CA ASN A 24 -1.13 10.13 2.74
C ASN A 24 -0.11 11.18 2.26
N ARG A 25 0.27 12.13 3.12
CA ARG A 25 1.17 13.26 2.82
C ARG A 25 2.07 13.54 4.03
N ALA A 26 2.94 12.59 4.37
CA ALA A 26 3.89 12.77 5.47
C ALA A 26 4.90 13.91 5.18
N ASP A 27 5.15 14.21 3.92
CA ASP A 27 5.95 15.34 3.45
C ASP A 27 5.36 16.72 3.80
N LEU A 28 4.06 16.79 4.12
CA LEU A 28 3.39 18.03 4.51
C LEU A 28 3.25 18.20 6.03
N LEU A 29 3.65 17.20 6.82
CA LEU A 29 3.57 17.27 8.27
C LEU A 29 4.81 17.97 8.83
N ASP A 30 4.59 18.79 9.87
CA ASP A 30 5.67 19.47 10.58
C ASP A 30 6.51 18.47 11.40
N ASP A 31 7.84 18.62 11.35
CA ASP A 31 8.79 17.76 12.06
C ASP A 31 8.52 17.70 13.57
N ALA A 32 8.10 18.81 14.19
CA ALA A 32 7.82 18.84 15.63
C ALA A 32 6.58 18.01 15.98
N MET A 33 5.63 17.84 15.06
CA MET A 33 4.48 16.97 15.23
C MET A 33 4.85 15.50 15.07
N ILE A 34 5.61 15.16 14.01
CA ILE A 34 6.03 13.77 13.75
C ILE A 34 6.84 13.22 14.95
N ARG A 35 7.75 14.02 15.51
CA ARG A 35 8.56 13.64 16.67
C ARG A 35 7.77 13.40 17.96
N ARG A 36 6.49 13.79 18.04
CA ARG A 36 5.61 13.48 19.18
C ARG A 36 4.99 12.09 19.08
N PHE A 37 5.03 11.46 17.91
CA PHE A 37 4.60 10.07 17.76
C PHE A 37 5.77 9.14 18.04
N ASP A 38 5.61 8.24 19.01
CA ASP A 38 6.63 7.26 19.35
C ASP A 38 6.94 6.30 18.20
N ARG A 39 5.96 6.09 17.32
CA ARG A 39 6.01 5.14 16.20
C ARG A 39 5.44 5.78 14.94
N VAL A 40 6.20 5.71 13.86
CA VAL A 40 5.77 6.08 12.51
C VAL A 40 5.85 4.82 11.66
N ILE A 41 4.68 4.25 11.36
CA ILE A 41 4.56 2.96 10.68
C ILE A 41 4.09 3.21 9.24
N PRO A 42 4.87 2.86 8.21
CA PRO A 42 4.47 3.02 6.83
C PRO A 42 3.40 1.98 6.46
N VAL A 43 2.32 2.42 5.83
CA VAL A 43 1.31 1.54 5.22
C VAL A 43 1.56 1.52 3.72
N LEU A 44 2.14 0.42 3.24
CA LEU A 44 2.64 0.29 1.88
C LEU A 44 1.74 -0.59 1.03
N LEU A 45 1.96 -0.57 -0.29
CA LEU A 45 1.36 -1.54 -1.19
C LEU A 45 1.86 -2.96 -0.86
N PRO A 46 1.03 -4.00 -1.05
CA PRO A 46 1.44 -5.39 -0.80
C PRO A 46 2.64 -5.77 -1.67
N GLY A 47 3.72 -6.21 -1.03
CA GLY A 47 4.97 -6.56 -1.70
C GLY A 47 5.14 -8.05 -1.95
N SER A 48 4.39 -8.90 -1.24
CA SER A 48 4.43 -10.36 -1.39
C SER A 48 3.13 -10.93 -1.93
N ALA A 49 3.18 -12.15 -2.46
CA ALA A 49 1.98 -12.88 -2.88
C ALA A 49 1.02 -13.11 -1.70
N GLU A 50 1.54 -13.45 -0.53
CA GLU A 50 0.71 -13.70 0.66
C GLU A 50 0.00 -12.43 1.14
N GLU A 51 0.64 -11.26 1.08
CA GLU A 51 -0.03 -9.99 1.40
C GLU A 51 -1.13 -9.64 0.39
N TRP A 52 -0.91 -9.90 -0.91
CA TRP A 52 -1.96 -9.72 -1.92
C TRP A 52 -3.14 -10.67 -1.69
N VAL A 53 -2.87 -11.93 -1.34
CA VAL A 53 -3.90 -12.90 -0.94
C VAL A 53 -4.68 -12.36 0.26
N ALA A 54 -4.00 -11.88 1.31
CA ALA A 54 -4.63 -11.32 2.50
C ALA A 54 -5.48 -10.08 2.21
N VAL A 55 -5.03 -9.20 1.30
CA VAL A 55 -5.80 -8.03 0.85
C VAL A 55 -7.08 -8.46 0.14
N ILE A 56 -6.99 -9.41 -0.80
CA ILE A 56 -8.15 -9.90 -1.55
C ILE A 56 -9.11 -10.64 -0.62
N GLU A 57 -8.64 -11.47 0.30
CA GLU A 57 -9.47 -12.11 1.33
C GLU A 57 -10.19 -11.07 2.19
N GLY A 58 -9.49 -10.01 2.60
CA GLY A 58 -10.07 -8.90 3.36
C GLY A 58 -11.19 -8.20 2.61
N ILE A 59 -10.98 -7.91 1.33
CA ILE A 59 -11.99 -7.35 0.43
C ILE A 59 -13.18 -8.31 0.29
N THR A 60 -12.92 -9.59 0.02
CA THR A 60 -13.96 -10.62 -0.12
C THR A 60 -14.88 -10.65 1.10
N ARG A 61 -14.33 -10.61 2.32
CA ARG A 61 -15.12 -10.57 3.58
C ARG A 61 -16.02 -9.33 3.69
N GLN A 62 -15.62 -8.20 3.11
CA GLN A 62 -16.43 -6.96 3.11
C GLN A 62 -17.54 -6.97 2.05
N VAL A 63 -17.37 -7.77 1.01
CA VAL A 63 -18.29 -7.89 -0.13
C VAL A 63 -19.32 -9.02 0.08
N GLU A 64 -19.26 -9.76 1.20
CA GLU A 64 -20.21 -10.81 1.58
C GLU A 64 -21.66 -10.28 1.73
N PHE A 65 -22.36 -10.15 0.60
CA PHE A 65 -23.80 -9.88 0.50
C PHE A 65 -24.56 -11.03 -0.17
N SER A 66 -23.85 -12.04 -0.66
CA SER A 66 -24.43 -13.21 -1.32
C SER A 66 -23.73 -14.44 -0.77
N ARG A 67 -24.41 -15.59 -0.74
CA ARG A 67 -23.85 -16.89 -0.31
C ARG A 67 -22.70 -17.39 -1.22
N ILE A 68 -22.18 -16.51 -2.07
CA ILE A 68 -21.14 -16.77 -3.05
C ILE A 68 -19.80 -16.70 -2.35
N THR A 69 -19.01 -17.75 -2.49
CA THR A 69 -17.69 -17.84 -1.89
C THR A 69 -16.60 -17.50 -2.91
N PHE A 70 -15.51 -16.87 -2.47
CA PHE A 70 -14.28 -16.79 -3.26
C PHE A 70 -13.18 -17.55 -2.50
N PRO A 71 -12.96 -18.84 -2.82
CA PRO A 71 -12.06 -19.69 -2.06
C PRO A 71 -10.60 -19.21 -2.10
N ARG A 72 -9.85 -19.45 -1.02
CA ARG A 72 -8.46 -19.01 -0.87
C ARG A 72 -7.56 -19.58 -1.97
N GLU A 73 -7.77 -20.82 -2.38
CA GLU A 73 -7.01 -21.47 -3.45
C GLU A 73 -7.19 -20.77 -4.81
N GLU A 74 -8.39 -20.26 -5.09
CA GLU A 74 -8.69 -19.48 -6.29
C GLU A 74 -8.06 -18.09 -6.21
N ILE A 75 -8.08 -17.45 -5.03
CA ILE A 75 -7.37 -16.19 -4.76
C ILE A 75 -5.87 -16.38 -4.98
N GLN A 76 -5.29 -17.45 -4.43
CA GLN A 76 -3.87 -17.78 -4.59
C GLN A 76 -3.52 -18.01 -6.05
N ALA A 77 -4.32 -18.79 -6.79
CA ALA A 77 -4.10 -19.02 -8.21
C ALA A 77 -4.10 -17.71 -9.02
N PHE A 78 -5.07 -16.83 -8.77
CA PHE A 78 -5.14 -15.51 -9.39
C PHE A 78 -3.92 -14.64 -9.04
N VAL A 79 -3.54 -14.55 -7.76
CA VAL A 79 -2.41 -13.73 -7.31
C VAL A 79 -1.10 -14.24 -7.92
N GLN A 80 -0.86 -15.55 -7.92
CA GLN A 80 0.36 -16.13 -8.49
C GLN A 80 0.47 -15.84 -9.99
N ALA A 81 -0.64 -15.91 -10.73
CA ALA A 81 -0.67 -15.60 -12.16
C ALA A 81 -0.41 -14.11 -12.47
N ASN A 82 -0.74 -13.20 -11.55
CA ASN A 82 -0.74 -11.75 -11.81
C ASN A 82 0.21 -10.95 -10.91
N LEU A 83 1.05 -11.60 -10.09
CA LEU A 83 1.80 -10.97 -9.00
C LEU A 83 2.61 -9.74 -9.44
N GLU A 84 3.31 -9.85 -10.57
CA GLU A 84 4.13 -8.75 -11.11
C GLU A 84 3.28 -7.57 -11.56
N THR A 85 2.10 -7.81 -12.14
CA THR A 85 1.17 -6.76 -12.54
C THR A 85 0.53 -6.12 -11.31
N LEU A 86 0.14 -6.92 -10.32
CA LEU A 86 -0.43 -6.46 -9.06
C LEU A 86 0.54 -5.51 -8.33
N ARG A 87 1.80 -5.91 -8.18
CA ARG A 87 2.87 -5.09 -7.56
C ARG A 87 3.14 -3.76 -8.26
N ARG A 88 2.92 -3.67 -9.58
CA ARG A 88 3.31 -2.50 -10.40
C ARG A 88 2.17 -1.56 -10.77
N HIS A 89 0.95 -2.08 -10.87
CA HIS A 89 -0.13 -1.38 -11.56
C HIS A 89 -1.46 -1.39 -10.79
N HIS A 90 -1.47 -1.94 -9.58
CA HIS A 90 -2.68 -2.05 -8.78
C HIS A 90 -2.46 -1.68 -7.32
N SER A 91 -3.55 -1.24 -6.69
CA SER A 91 -3.68 -1.03 -5.26
C SER A 91 -4.83 -1.89 -4.71
N GLY A 92 -4.98 -1.93 -3.39
CA GLY A 92 -6.16 -2.53 -2.76
C GLY A 92 -7.47 -1.96 -3.31
N SER A 93 -7.53 -0.64 -3.57
CA SER A 93 -8.74 0.00 -4.10
C SER A 93 -9.11 -0.47 -5.51
N SER A 94 -8.13 -0.67 -6.40
CA SER A 94 -8.43 -1.23 -7.73
C SER A 94 -8.87 -2.69 -7.63
N MET A 95 -8.26 -3.46 -6.72
CA MET A 95 -8.67 -4.84 -6.50
C MET A 95 -10.06 -4.93 -5.88
N GLU A 96 -10.46 -3.98 -5.04
CA GLU A 96 -11.82 -3.91 -4.51
C GLU A 96 -12.84 -3.76 -5.63
N VAL A 97 -12.60 -2.86 -6.60
CA VAL A 97 -13.49 -2.69 -7.75
C VAL A 97 -13.56 -3.97 -8.59
N ILE A 98 -12.41 -4.60 -8.87
CA ILE A 98 -12.33 -5.84 -9.65
C ILE A 98 -13.10 -6.97 -8.97
N VAL A 99 -12.84 -7.20 -7.68
CA VAL A 99 -13.48 -8.26 -6.90
C VAL A 99 -14.99 -8.01 -6.80
N ARG A 100 -15.42 -6.78 -6.50
CA ARG A 100 -16.85 -6.41 -6.47
C ARG A 100 -17.53 -6.71 -7.80
N ARG A 101 -16.90 -6.37 -8.93
CA ARG A 101 -17.47 -6.66 -10.24
C ARG A 101 -17.53 -8.17 -10.54
N ALA A 102 -16.55 -8.95 -10.11
CA ALA A 102 -16.61 -10.42 -10.21
C ALA A 102 -17.78 -10.99 -9.39
N PHE A 103 -18.02 -10.46 -8.19
CA PHE A 103 -19.19 -10.80 -7.37
C PHE A 103 -20.51 -10.46 -8.06
N GLU A 104 -20.63 -9.29 -8.68
CA GLU A 104 -21.83 -8.92 -9.45
C GLU A 104 -22.12 -9.92 -10.57
N ILE A 105 -21.11 -10.29 -11.36
CA ILE A 105 -21.24 -11.27 -12.44
C ILE A 105 -21.64 -12.65 -11.89
N ALA A 106 -21.06 -13.06 -10.77
CA ALA A 106 -21.41 -14.33 -10.11
C ALA A 106 -22.88 -14.33 -9.63
N VAL A 107 -23.37 -13.21 -9.10
CA VAL A 107 -24.79 -13.06 -8.72
C VAL A 107 -25.70 -13.11 -9.96
N GLU A 108 -25.36 -12.37 -11.02
CA GLU A 108 -26.12 -12.32 -12.27
C GLU A 108 -26.23 -13.70 -12.95
N SER A 109 -25.17 -14.51 -12.85
CA SER A 109 -25.12 -15.86 -13.44
C SER A 109 -25.65 -16.96 -12.52
N GLY A 110 -26.01 -16.64 -11.28
CA GLY A 110 -26.45 -17.63 -10.28
C GLY A 110 -25.35 -18.58 -9.82
N ALA A 111 -24.09 -18.17 -9.91
CA ALA A 111 -22.94 -18.96 -9.44
C ALA A 111 -22.91 -19.01 -7.90
N GLU A 112 -22.47 -20.15 -7.35
CA GLU A 112 -22.29 -20.33 -5.90
C GLU A 112 -20.86 -19.99 -5.43
N ARG A 113 -19.92 -19.85 -6.38
CA ARG A 113 -18.53 -19.53 -6.10
C ARG A 113 -17.89 -18.74 -7.23
N ILE A 114 -16.89 -17.94 -6.88
CA ILE A 114 -16.00 -17.22 -7.79
C ILE A 114 -14.73 -18.06 -7.98
N THR A 115 -14.27 -18.15 -9.22
CA THR A 115 -13.00 -18.78 -9.61
C THR A 115 -11.95 -17.72 -9.96
N ALA A 116 -10.68 -18.15 -10.03
CA ALA A 116 -9.60 -17.30 -10.52
C ALA A 116 -9.88 -16.78 -11.95
N GLY A 117 -10.55 -17.59 -12.78
CA GLY A 117 -10.92 -17.23 -14.15
C GLY A 117 -11.96 -16.10 -14.21
N ASP A 118 -12.94 -16.10 -13.30
CA ASP A 118 -13.95 -15.04 -13.25
C ASP A 118 -13.32 -13.69 -12.90
N VAL A 119 -12.41 -13.68 -11.92
CA VAL A 119 -11.66 -12.49 -11.53
C VAL A 119 -10.69 -12.06 -12.64
N GLN A 120 -10.02 -13.02 -13.30
CA GLN A 120 -9.14 -12.74 -14.43
C GLN A 120 -9.88 -12.03 -15.55
N GLY A 121 -11.09 -12.49 -15.90
CA GLY A 121 -11.90 -11.85 -16.95
C GLY A 121 -12.24 -10.39 -16.65
N VAL A 122 -12.50 -10.06 -15.37
CA VAL A 122 -12.70 -8.67 -14.95
C VAL A 122 -11.37 -7.90 -14.97
N PHE A 123 -10.31 -8.50 -14.44
CA PHE A 123 -8.97 -7.91 -14.36
C PHE A 123 -8.43 -7.50 -15.74
N ASP A 124 -8.56 -8.37 -16.74
CA ASP A 124 -8.10 -8.12 -18.11
C ASP A 124 -8.84 -6.97 -18.79
N ASN A 125 -10.11 -6.75 -18.42
CA ASN A 125 -10.94 -5.66 -18.93
C ASN A 125 -10.86 -4.39 -18.07
N PHE A 126 -10.18 -4.44 -16.93
CA PHE A 126 -10.09 -3.32 -16.00
C PHE A 126 -8.96 -2.37 -16.40
N LYS A 127 -9.33 -1.18 -16.85
CA LYS A 127 -8.37 -0.09 -17.05
C LYS A 127 -8.05 0.58 -15.72
N SER A 128 -6.86 0.28 -15.18
CA SER A 128 -6.35 0.93 -13.97
C SER A 128 -5.97 2.40 -14.21
N ASN A 129 -6.40 3.29 -13.31
CA ASN A 129 -5.90 4.68 -13.25
C ASN A 129 -4.66 4.80 -12.34
N PHE A 130 -3.95 3.70 -12.10
CA PHE A 130 -2.81 3.64 -11.20
C PHE A 130 -1.66 4.52 -11.68
N ASN A 131 -1.35 5.55 -10.91
CA ASN A 131 -0.21 6.42 -11.17
C ASN A 131 1.03 5.85 -10.49
N GLN A 132 1.76 4.99 -11.21
CA GLN A 132 2.94 4.31 -10.70
C GLN A 132 3.93 5.27 -10.05
N ARG A 133 4.22 6.38 -10.72
CA ARG A 133 5.15 7.40 -10.22
C ARG A 133 4.71 8.00 -8.88
N MET A 134 3.42 8.25 -8.70
CA MET A 134 2.88 8.75 -7.42
C MET A 134 3.01 7.70 -6.32
N TYR A 135 2.71 6.43 -6.60
CA TYR A 135 2.84 5.36 -5.61
C TYR A 135 4.31 5.11 -5.23
N GLU A 136 5.24 5.19 -6.18
CA GLU A 136 6.68 5.14 -5.89
C GLU A 136 7.10 6.30 -4.97
N LEU A 137 6.67 7.54 -5.30
CA LEU A 137 6.94 8.71 -4.48
C LEU A 137 6.38 8.57 -3.05
N GLN A 138 5.13 8.14 -2.91
CA GLN A 138 4.50 7.96 -1.59
C GLN A 138 5.13 6.82 -0.79
N THR A 139 5.55 5.73 -1.46
CA THR A 139 6.31 4.65 -0.82
C THR A 139 7.61 5.19 -0.24
N LEU A 140 8.38 5.94 -1.03
CA LEU A 140 9.65 6.52 -0.61
C LEU A 140 9.47 7.53 0.54
N ILE A 141 8.48 8.42 0.46
CA ILE A 141 8.17 9.38 1.53
C ILE A 141 7.80 8.63 2.82
N SER A 142 6.99 7.58 2.73
CA SER A 142 6.56 6.79 3.89
C SER A 142 7.71 6.03 4.53
N VAL A 143 8.58 5.41 3.72
CA VAL A 143 9.77 4.70 4.21
C VAL A 143 10.75 5.70 4.85
N ALA A 144 10.94 6.89 4.27
CA ALA A 144 11.81 7.92 4.84
C ALA A 144 11.31 8.47 6.18
N ALA A 145 9.99 8.58 6.35
CA ALA A 145 9.37 9.05 7.59
C ALA A 145 9.37 7.99 8.70
N CYS A 146 9.53 6.71 8.35
CA CYS A 146 9.57 5.61 9.31
C CYS A 146 10.74 5.78 10.29
N ASN A 147 10.45 5.66 11.58
CA ASN A 147 11.43 5.87 12.64
C ASN A 147 12.00 4.57 13.23
N GLU A 148 11.55 3.40 12.76
CA GLU A 148 12.02 2.09 13.22
C GLU A 148 12.06 1.09 12.04
N LEU A 149 13.26 0.58 11.72
CA LEU A 149 13.47 -0.25 10.52
C LEU A 149 12.75 -1.61 10.57
N THR A 150 12.33 -2.07 11.75
CA THR A 150 11.58 -3.33 11.93
C THR A 150 10.22 -3.31 11.26
N PHE A 151 9.66 -2.12 10.97
CA PHE A 151 8.41 -1.96 10.22
C PHE A 151 8.59 -1.97 8.70
N ILE A 152 9.82 -2.11 8.20
CA ILE A 152 10.11 -2.11 6.77
C ILE A 152 10.64 -3.48 6.37
N THR A 153 9.88 -4.20 5.55
CA THR A 153 10.28 -5.51 5.04
C THR A 153 11.44 -5.34 4.03
N PRO A 154 12.60 -5.98 4.24
CA PRO A 154 13.69 -5.91 3.26
C PRO A 154 13.26 -6.53 1.92
N PRO A 155 13.56 -5.89 0.78
CA PRO A 155 13.28 -6.48 -0.53
C PRO A 155 14.13 -7.75 -0.75
N GLY A 156 13.58 -8.74 -1.47
CA GLY A 156 14.23 -10.03 -1.70
C GLY A 156 13.35 -11.03 -2.46
N GLU A 157 13.71 -12.32 -2.40
CA GLU A 157 13.12 -13.41 -3.20
C GLU A 157 11.57 -13.52 -3.09
N GLY A 158 10.97 -13.06 -1.99
CA GLY A 158 9.52 -13.09 -1.78
C GLY A 158 8.83 -11.72 -1.67
N TYR A 159 9.58 -10.62 -1.65
CA TYR A 159 9.04 -9.28 -1.37
C TYR A 159 9.64 -8.23 -2.29
N SER A 160 8.78 -7.45 -2.93
CA SER A 160 9.17 -6.39 -3.85
C SER A 160 8.31 -5.16 -3.64
N TYR A 161 8.90 -3.98 -3.79
CA TYR A 161 8.21 -2.69 -3.76
C TYR A 161 7.64 -2.30 -5.12
N GLY A 162 7.68 -3.20 -6.11
CA GLY A 162 7.09 -3.02 -7.44
C GLY A 162 8.12 -2.93 -8.55
N SER A 163 9.30 -2.34 -8.31
CA SER A 163 10.37 -2.26 -9.30
C SER A 163 11.72 -2.62 -8.70
N GLU A 164 12.61 -3.15 -9.55
CA GLU A 164 13.96 -3.50 -9.14
C GLU A 164 14.76 -2.27 -8.69
N GLU A 165 14.55 -1.12 -9.36
CA GLU A 165 15.13 0.16 -8.95
C GLU A 165 14.70 0.54 -7.53
N LEU A 166 13.40 0.44 -7.22
CA LEU A 166 12.87 0.79 -5.90
C LEU A 166 13.36 -0.19 -4.82
N ASN A 167 13.45 -1.50 -5.16
CA ASN A 167 14.03 -2.51 -4.29
C ASN A 167 15.48 -2.20 -3.94
N GLN A 168 16.30 -1.80 -4.91
CA GLN A 168 17.71 -1.46 -4.68
C GLN A 168 17.85 -0.21 -3.80
N ILE A 169 17.04 0.82 -4.04
CA ILE A 169 17.07 2.06 -3.26
C ILE A 169 16.69 1.79 -1.79
N ILE A 170 15.58 1.10 -1.56
CA ILE A 170 15.12 0.78 -0.21
C ILE A 170 16.08 -0.19 0.47
N GLY A 171 16.52 -1.24 -0.23
CA GLY A 171 17.49 -2.21 0.30
C GLY A 171 18.80 -1.54 0.73
N ARG A 172 19.30 -0.59 -0.07
CA ARG A 172 20.49 0.22 0.28
C ARG A 172 20.24 1.10 1.51
N ALA A 173 19.12 1.81 1.55
CA ALA A 173 18.76 2.67 2.68
C ALA A 173 18.66 1.88 4.01
N LEU A 174 18.06 0.68 3.97
CA LEU A 174 17.97 -0.21 5.13
C LEU A 174 19.35 -0.71 5.59
N LYS A 175 20.20 -1.13 4.64
CA LYS A 175 21.55 -1.63 4.91
C LYS A 175 22.46 -0.56 5.51
N GLU A 176 22.41 0.64 4.94
CA GLU A 176 23.25 1.78 5.35
C GLU A 176 22.62 2.57 6.52
N LYS A 177 21.37 2.26 6.90
CA LYS A 177 20.58 2.94 7.93
C LYS A 177 20.51 4.46 7.71
N THR A 178 20.29 4.85 6.45
CA THR A 178 20.26 6.25 6.02
C THR A 178 19.14 6.47 5.01
N ASN A 179 18.53 7.66 5.06
CA ASN A 179 17.54 8.09 4.08
C ASN A 179 18.15 8.66 2.80
N GLU A 180 19.48 8.78 2.69
CA GLU A 180 20.13 9.45 1.56
C GLU A 180 19.74 8.89 0.17
N PRO A 181 19.78 7.56 -0.09
CA PRO A 181 19.35 7.01 -1.38
C PRO A 181 17.87 7.31 -1.68
N ILE A 182 17.02 7.25 -0.66
CA ILE A 182 15.58 7.53 -0.78
C ILE A 182 15.35 9.01 -1.11
N GLN A 183 16.01 9.91 -0.40
CA GLN A 183 15.89 11.36 -0.57
C GLN A 183 16.38 11.81 -1.95
N GLN A 184 17.44 11.18 -2.48
CA GLN A 184 17.87 11.41 -3.85
C GLN A 184 16.75 11.06 -4.85
N ARG A 185 16.15 9.89 -4.72
CA ARG A 185 15.07 9.48 -5.62
C ARG A 185 13.81 10.34 -5.50
N ILE A 186 13.45 10.75 -4.29
CA ILE A 186 12.31 11.66 -4.07
C ILE A 186 12.51 12.96 -4.87
N ARG A 187 13.70 13.56 -4.82
CA ARG A 187 14.01 14.78 -5.59
C ARG A 187 13.85 14.57 -7.09
N GLU A 188 14.42 13.50 -7.65
CA GLU A 188 14.27 13.14 -9.07
C GLU A 188 12.80 12.99 -9.50
N LEU A 189 11.99 12.38 -8.63
CA LEU A 189 10.56 12.18 -8.85
C LEU A 189 9.74 13.46 -8.70
N GLN A 190 10.21 14.47 -7.96
CA GLN A 190 9.54 15.76 -7.82
C GLN A 190 9.95 16.76 -8.92
N GLU A 191 11.22 16.80 -9.31
CA GLU A 191 11.73 17.71 -10.35
C GLU A 191 11.06 17.47 -11.71
N ARG A 192 10.82 16.20 -12.07
CA ARG A 192 10.10 15.83 -13.30
C ARG A 192 8.61 16.19 -13.26
N GLN A 193 8.10 16.82 -12.18
CA GLN A 193 6.70 17.20 -11.98
C GLN A 193 6.43 18.66 -12.37
N LEU A 194 7.49 19.44 -12.67
CA LEU A 194 7.38 20.75 -13.31
C LEU A 194 7.20 20.56 -14.83
N PRO A 195 5.99 20.75 -15.40
CA PRO A 195 5.92 21.18 -16.77
C PRO A 195 6.57 22.57 -16.87
N LEU A 196 7.38 22.78 -17.92
CA LEU A 196 7.63 24.11 -18.44
C LEU A 196 6.27 24.79 -18.62
N ILE A 197 5.96 25.74 -17.75
CA ILE A 197 4.99 26.79 -18.06
C ILE A 197 5.74 27.75 -18.97
N VAL A 198 5.53 27.61 -20.28
CA VAL A 198 5.68 28.68 -21.26
C VAL A 198 4.39 28.71 -22.07
#